data_AF-A0A0F5JGV9-F1
#
_entry.id   AF-A0A0F5JGV9-F1
#
_cell.length_a   1.000
_cell.length_b   1.000
_cell.length_c   1.000
_cell.angle_alpha   90.00
_cell.angle_beta   90.00
_cell.angle_gamma   90.00
#
_symmetry.space_group_name_H-M   'P 1'
#
loop_
_entity.id
_entity.type
_entity.pdbx_description
1 polymer ?
#
loop_
_entity_poly.entity_id
_entity_poly.type
_entity_poly.pdbx_seq_one_letter_code
_entity_poly.pdbx_strand_id
1 'polypeptide(L)'
;MLFLLILFHIISFFQIEKRHILEKSVTLFKESVKEDFHNRSQGLTEKVSLMDVPSAITTPDSCIFKSETIEVKAPALSNQSLDEKLTAFLQSILSFKNPINIYQLDTIFQQKLKKENIHITTAVCMTDTINKKSQKCTRFNITSFDPLFTEPYIVSSTRITLNAYIKISGFTLGYRMPTSYWVALVGWVLFTLSMGYAWDNLKKRSRSLSMILQKEKIHCKMS
;
A
#
# COMPACT_ATOMS: atom_id res chain seq x y z
N MET A 1 -18.40 -22.08 -21.55
CA MET A 1 -17.85 -20.87 -22.21
C MET A 1 -18.20 -19.60 -21.44
N LEU A 2 -19.48 -19.28 -21.19
CA LEU A 2 -19.90 -18.07 -20.46
C LEU A 2 -19.27 -17.91 -19.06
N PHE A 3 -19.24 -18.98 -18.25
CA PHE A 3 -18.62 -18.96 -16.91
C PHE A 3 -17.12 -18.62 -16.95
N LEU A 4 -16.39 -19.16 -17.94
CA LEU A 4 -14.96 -18.88 -18.11
C LEU A 4 -14.74 -17.42 -18.52
N LEU A 5 -15.61 -16.85 -19.36
CA LEU A 5 -15.57 -15.43 -19.72
C LEU A 5 -15.84 -14.53 -18.53
N ILE A 6 -16.83 -14.87 -17.69
CA ILE A 6 -17.13 -14.13 -16.45
C ILE A 6 -15.93 -14.19 -15.50
N LEU A 7 -15.35 -15.39 -15.28
CA LEU A 7 -14.18 -15.56 -14.43
C LEU A 7 -12.98 -14.75 -14.96
N PHE A 8 -12.76 -14.76 -16.27
CA PHE A 8 -11.69 -13.96 -16.89
C PHE A 8 -11.90 -12.47 -16.65
N HIS A 9 -13.12 -11.95 -16.85
CA HIS A 9 -13.44 -10.55 -16.57
C HIS A 9 -13.23 -10.16 -15.10
N ILE A 10 -13.58 -11.05 -14.16
CA ILE A 10 -13.36 -10.85 -12.73
C ILE A 10 -11.87 -10.75 -12.42
N ILE A 11 -11.06 -11.66 -12.98
CA ILE A 11 -9.60 -11.63 -12.80
C ILE A 11 -9.01 -10.36 -13.40
N SER A 12 -9.41 -9.99 -14.63
CA SER A 12 -8.96 -8.74 -15.27
C SER A 12 -9.32 -7.51 -14.44
N PHE A 13 -10.54 -7.46 -13.89
CA PHE A 13 -10.97 -6.39 -13.01
C PHE A 13 -10.06 -6.28 -11.77
N PHE A 14 -9.76 -7.40 -11.11
CA PHE A 14 -8.86 -7.37 -9.95
C PHE A 14 -7.44 -6.92 -10.30
N GLN A 15 -6.92 -7.28 -11.47
CA GLN A 15 -5.60 -6.82 -11.92
C GLN A 15 -5.57 -5.30 -12.15
N ILE A 16 -6.63 -4.76 -12.79
CA ILE A 16 -6.78 -3.32 -13.03
C ILE A 16 -6.91 -2.57 -11.70
N GLU A 17 -7.77 -3.04 -10.80
CA GLU A 17 -8.00 -2.41 -9.51
C GLU A 17 -6.73 -2.46 -8.63
N LYS A 18 -5.98 -3.58 -8.67
CA LYS A 18 -4.68 -3.70 -7.99
C LYS A 18 -3.70 -2.64 -8.49
N ARG A 19 -3.61 -2.42 -9.80
CA ARG A 19 -2.75 -1.39 -10.41
C ARG A 19 -3.18 0.02 -9.99
N HIS A 20 -4.47 0.31 -10.05
CA HIS A 20 -5.02 1.60 -9.65
C HIS A 20 -4.73 1.91 -8.17
N ILE A 21 -4.93 0.94 -7.27
CA ILE A 21 -4.58 1.06 -5.84
C ILE A 21 -3.08 1.35 -5.69
N LEU A 22 -2.21 0.67 -6.44
CA LEU A 22 -0.77 0.86 -6.36
C LEU A 22 -0.35 2.28 -6.81
N GLU A 23 -0.84 2.74 -7.97
CA GLU A 23 -0.56 4.09 -8.49
C GLU A 23 -1.05 5.18 -7.54
N LYS A 24 -2.28 5.05 -7.02
CA LYS A 24 -2.83 6.00 -6.04
C LYS A 24 -2.03 5.97 -4.73
N SER A 25 -1.62 4.79 -4.26
CA SER A 25 -0.80 4.63 -3.05
C SER A 25 0.56 5.31 -3.18
N VAL A 26 1.21 5.24 -4.35
CA VAL A 26 2.46 5.96 -4.63
C VAL A 26 2.27 7.47 -4.46
N THR A 27 1.21 8.02 -5.05
CA THR A 27 0.91 9.46 -4.95
C THR A 27 0.63 9.87 -3.50
N LEU A 28 -0.21 9.13 -2.79
CA LEU A 28 -0.53 9.38 -1.39
C LEU A 28 0.69 9.25 -0.47
N PHE A 29 1.61 8.33 -0.77
CA PHE A 29 2.85 8.22 -0.01
C PHE A 29 3.74 9.45 -0.21
N LYS A 30 3.92 9.93 -1.45
CA LYS A 30 4.66 11.18 -1.73
C LYS A 30 4.05 12.37 -0.99
N GLU A 31 2.73 12.49 -0.98
CA GLU A 31 2.04 13.51 -0.20
C GLU A 31 2.25 13.35 1.31
N SER A 32 2.26 12.12 1.81
CA SER A 32 2.52 11.83 3.23
C SER A 32 3.92 12.27 3.65
N VAL A 33 4.93 12.05 2.79
CA VAL A 33 6.30 12.52 3.04
C VAL A 33 6.37 14.05 3.04
N LYS A 34 5.66 14.72 2.13
CA LYS A 34 5.57 16.19 2.11
C LYS A 34 4.89 16.74 3.37
N GLU A 35 3.82 16.10 3.81
CA GLU A 35 3.07 16.48 5.02
C GLU A 35 3.90 16.25 6.28
N ASP A 36 4.59 15.11 6.40
CA ASP A 36 5.53 14.84 7.49
C ASP A 36 6.66 15.89 7.52
N PHE A 37 7.22 16.23 6.36
CA PHE A 37 8.23 17.28 6.27
C PHE A 37 7.68 18.64 6.73
N HIS A 38 6.47 19.01 6.30
CA HIS A 38 5.84 20.26 6.68
C HIS A 38 5.53 20.34 8.18
N ASN A 39 4.98 19.26 8.75
CA ASN A 39 4.67 19.20 10.18
C ASN A 39 5.94 19.32 11.04
N ARG A 40 7.04 18.65 10.61
CA ARG A 40 8.31 18.75 11.32
C ARG A 40 8.98 20.11 11.13
N SER A 41 8.86 20.74 9.95
CA SER A 41 9.44 22.07 9.69
C SER A 41 8.70 23.17 10.45
N GLN A 42 7.37 23.14 10.54
CA GLN A 42 6.60 24.08 11.36
C GLN A 42 7.02 24.05 12.83
N GLY A 43 7.15 22.86 13.41
CA GLY A 43 7.63 22.72 14.80
C GLY A 43 9.08 23.20 14.99
N LEU A 44 9.86 23.31 13.91
CA LEU A 44 11.19 23.89 13.95
C LEU A 44 11.14 25.42 13.83
N THR A 45 10.30 25.97 12.94
CA THR A 45 10.10 27.42 12.78
C THR A 45 9.53 28.06 14.05
N GLU A 46 8.59 27.41 14.72
CA GLU A 46 8.06 27.84 16.02
C GLU A 46 9.14 27.85 17.11
N LYS A 47 10.04 26.87 17.10
CA LYS A 47 11.12 26.74 18.08
C LYS A 47 12.33 27.63 17.77
N VAL A 48 12.57 27.96 16.50
CA VAL A 48 13.59 28.92 16.04
C VAL A 48 13.13 30.36 16.26
N SER A 49 11.82 30.64 16.19
CA SER A 49 11.25 31.92 16.65
C SER A 49 11.48 32.19 18.15
N LEU A 50 11.83 31.15 18.93
CA LEU A 50 12.05 31.20 20.38
C LEU A 50 13.54 31.19 20.77
N MET A 51 14.45 30.97 19.82
CA MET A 51 15.90 31.07 20.03
C MET A 51 16.45 32.14 19.10
N ASP A 52 16.91 33.25 19.67
CA ASP A 52 17.59 34.33 18.96
C ASP A 52 18.54 33.78 17.89
N VAL A 53 18.27 34.15 16.63
CA VAL A 53 19.05 33.74 15.45
C VAL A 53 20.46 34.31 15.58
N PRO A 54 21.53 33.49 15.71
CA PRO A 54 22.88 34.01 15.68
C PRO A 54 23.21 34.46 14.26
N SER A 55 23.70 35.69 14.16
CA SER A 55 24.21 36.35 12.95
C SER A 55 24.83 35.39 11.93
N ALA A 56 24.20 35.30 10.77
CA ALA A 56 24.75 34.61 9.60
C ALA A 56 25.94 35.43 9.06
N ILE A 57 27.15 34.86 9.09
CA ILE A 57 28.28 35.40 8.33
C ILE A 57 28.16 34.85 6.92
N THR A 58 27.73 35.72 5.99
CA THR A 58 27.62 35.38 4.56
C THR A 58 29.01 35.36 3.94
N THR A 59 29.52 34.18 3.58
CA THR A 59 30.57 34.05 2.56
C THR A 59 29.99 33.41 1.29
N PRO A 60 30.50 33.79 0.09
CA PRO A 60 29.78 33.61 -1.17
C PRO A 60 29.48 32.16 -1.57
N ASP A 61 30.24 31.19 -1.04
CA ASP A 61 30.21 29.80 -1.50
C ASP A 61 29.89 28.75 -0.42
N SER A 62 29.68 29.15 0.84
CA SER A 62 29.25 28.23 1.89
C SER A 62 28.66 28.97 3.09
N CYS A 63 27.43 28.67 3.47
CA CYS A 63 26.88 29.11 4.76
C CYS A 63 27.34 28.14 5.85
N ILE A 64 28.24 28.59 6.72
CA ILE A 64 28.61 27.89 7.95
C ILE A 64 27.86 28.58 9.09
N PHE A 65 26.87 27.89 9.66
CA PHE A 65 26.21 28.36 10.88
C PHE A 65 26.81 27.65 12.08
N LYS A 66 27.44 28.43 12.95
CA LYS A 66 27.89 27.99 14.28
C LYS A 66 26.78 28.27 15.29
N SER A 67 26.26 27.23 15.93
CA SER A 67 25.61 27.37 17.25
C SER A 67 26.53 26.77 18.30
N GLU A 68 26.43 27.21 19.56
CA GLU A 68 27.36 26.91 20.66
C GLU A 68 27.67 25.42 20.90
N THR A 69 26.97 24.47 20.27
CA THR A 69 27.24 23.03 20.41
C THR A 69 27.44 22.25 19.11
N ILE A 70 27.20 22.80 17.91
CA ILE A 70 27.26 22.01 16.66
C ILE A 70 27.66 22.85 15.45
N GLU A 71 28.64 22.35 14.69
CA GLU A 71 29.08 22.87 13.39
C GLU A 71 28.41 22.07 12.26
N VAL A 72 27.43 22.67 11.57
CA VAL A 72 26.74 22.03 10.43
C VAL A 72 27.25 22.66 9.14
N LYS A 73 27.98 21.88 8.35
CA LYS A 73 28.49 22.31 7.04
C LYS A 73 27.42 22.07 5.97
N ALA A 74 26.82 23.14 5.46
CA ALA A 74 25.94 23.04 4.30
C ALA A 74 26.78 22.64 3.06
N PRO A 75 26.28 21.73 2.20
CA PRO A 75 26.96 21.38 0.97
C PRO A 75 26.99 22.61 0.02
N ALA A 76 28.15 22.87 -0.59
CA ALA A 76 28.29 23.91 -1.60
C ALA A 76 27.45 23.54 -2.83
N LEU A 77 26.31 24.22 -3.00
CA LEU A 77 25.39 24.00 -4.12
C LEU A 77 25.18 25.31 -4.87
N SER A 78 26.04 25.56 -5.86
CA SER A 78 26.11 26.83 -6.60
C SER A 78 24.94 27.08 -7.58
N ASN A 79 24.15 26.06 -7.95
CA ASN A 79 23.19 26.16 -9.08
C ASN A 79 21.70 26.03 -8.71
N GLN A 80 21.33 26.00 -7.42
CA GLN A 80 19.93 25.84 -6.99
C GLN A 80 19.24 27.18 -6.69
N SER A 81 17.92 27.23 -6.89
CA SER A 81 17.08 28.36 -6.52
C SER A 81 17.11 28.61 -5.00
N LEU A 82 16.79 29.83 -4.55
CA LEU A 82 16.78 30.19 -3.13
C LEU A 82 15.88 29.25 -2.30
N ASP A 83 14.72 28.87 -2.86
CA ASP A 83 13.75 27.97 -2.21
C ASP A 83 14.28 26.54 -2.08
N GLU A 84 15.01 26.04 -3.08
CA GLU A 84 15.67 24.73 -3.03
C GLU A 84 16.79 24.71 -1.98
N LYS A 85 17.58 25.79 -1.90
CA LYS A 85 18.63 25.96 -0.88
C LYS A 85 18.04 25.99 0.53
N LEU A 86 16.97 26.76 0.74
CA LEU A 86 16.27 26.82 2.02
C LEU A 86 15.67 25.46 2.39
N THR A 87 15.08 24.76 1.42
CA THR A 87 14.52 23.41 1.63
C THR A 87 15.60 22.40 2.01
N ALA A 88 16.73 22.39 1.32
CA ALA A 88 17.87 21.53 1.64
C ALA A 88 18.45 21.84 3.03
N PHE A 89 18.53 23.12 3.39
CA PHE A 89 18.97 23.57 4.71
C PHE A 89 18.02 23.11 5.82
N LEU A 90 16.71 23.36 5.67
CA LEU A 90 15.70 22.91 6.63
C LEU A 90 15.72 21.39 6.79
N GLN A 91 15.85 20.65 5.68
CA GLN A 91 15.98 19.19 5.73
C GLN A 91 17.24 18.74 6.49
N SER A 92 18.37 19.42 6.31
CA SER A 92 19.61 19.14 7.04
C SER A 92 19.42 19.35 8.54
N ILE A 93 18.86 20.49 8.97
CA ILE A 93 18.61 20.75 10.39
C ILE A 93 17.60 19.75 10.96
N LEU A 94 16.51 19.49 10.24
CA LEU A 94 15.49 18.53 10.65
C LEU A 94 16.06 17.13 10.81
N SER A 95 16.96 16.68 9.93
CA SER A 95 17.59 15.36 10.05
C SER A 95 18.30 15.16 11.39
N PHE A 96 18.81 16.25 12.00
CA PHE A 96 19.49 16.22 13.28
C PHE A 96 18.56 16.51 14.47
N LYS A 97 17.79 17.61 14.42
CA LYS A 97 16.95 18.06 15.54
C LYS A 97 15.63 17.30 15.67
N ASN A 98 15.05 16.86 14.56
CA ASN A 98 13.75 16.18 14.53
C ASN A 98 13.71 15.15 13.37
N PRO A 99 14.44 14.02 13.51
CA PRO A 99 14.59 13.04 12.45
C PRO A 99 13.23 12.42 12.05
N ILE A 100 13.17 11.85 10.84
CA ILE A 100 11.97 11.18 10.36
C ILE A 100 11.58 10.04 11.32
N ASN A 101 10.36 10.12 11.85
CA ASN A 101 9.75 9.03 12.60
C ASN A 101 8.96 8.15 11.63
N ILE A 102 9.52 6.98 11.28
CA ILE A 102 8.89 6.05 10.33
C ILE A 102 7.49 5.59 10.76
N TYR A 103 7.20 5.48 12.06
CA TYR A 103 5.87 5.09 12.56
C TYR A 103 4.84 6.21 12.39
N GLN A 104 5.27 7.46 12.60
CA GLN A 104 4.43 8.63 12.36
C GLN A 104 4.14 8.80 10.87
N LEU A 105 5.16 8.66 10.02
CA LEU A 105 5.01 8.71 8.57
C LEU A 105 4.07 7.60 8.06
N ASP A 106 4.22 6.37 8.55
CA ASP A 106 3.32 5.26 8.22
C ASP A 106 1.88 5.52 8.70
N THR A 107 1.72 6.20 9.85
CA THR A 107 0.39 6.60 10.35
C THR A 107 -0.27 7.64 9.44
N ILE A 108 0.45 8.69 9.03
CA ILE A 108 -0.05 9.71 8.08
C ILE A 108 -0.45 9.01 6.77
N PHE A 109 0.39 8.11 6.28
CA PHE A 109 0.11 7.35 5.06
C PHE A 109 -1.15 6.48 5.17
N GLN A 110 -1.29 5.71 6.26
CA GLN A 110 -2.51 4.93 6.52
C GLN A 110 -3.76 5.81 6.63
N GLN A 111 -3.66 6.99 7.24
CA GLN A 111 -4.77 7.93 7.33
C GLN A 111 -5.20 8.44 5.96
N LYS A 112 -4.25 8.80 5.07
CA LYS A 112 -4.56 9.21 3.69
C LYS A 112 -5.21 8.09 2.89
N LEU A 113 -4.70 6.86 3.01
CA LEU A 113 -5.31 5.69 2.37
C LEU A 113 -6.75 5.46 2.85
N LYS A 114 -7.01 5.57 4.16
CA LYS A 114 -8.36 5.46 4.72
C LYS A 114 -9.31 6.54 4.22
N LYS A 115 -8.85 7.79 4.09
CA LYS A 115 -9.64 8.90 3.54
C LYS A 115 -10.08 8.63 2.09
N GLU A 116 -9.26 7.92 1.33
CA GLU A 116 -9.53 7.50 -0.05
C GLU A 116 -10.24 6.13 -0.12
N ASN A 117 -10.77 5.64 1.01
CA ASN A 117 -11.45 4.34 1.14
C ASN A 117 -10.58 3.16 0.66
N ILE A 118 -9.25 3.25 0.86
CA ILE A 118 -8.27 2.21 0.57
C ILE A 118 -7.84 1.58 1.90
N HIS A 119 -8.43 0.43 2.22
CA HIS A 119 -8.10 -0.33 3.44
C HIS A 119 -7.06 -1.40 3.14
N ILE A 120 -5.78 -1.03 3.24
CA ILE A 120 -4.63 -1.92 3.00
C ILE A 120 -3.64 -1.87 4.16
N THR A 121 -2.81 -2.90 4.25
CA THR A 121 -1.73 -2.92 5.24
C THR A 121 -0.48 -2.29 4.63
N THR A 122 0.16 -1.37 5.36
CA THR A 122 1.37 -0.67 4.91
C THR A 122 2.56 -1.03 5.78
N ALA A 123 3.76 -0.85 5.21
CA ALA A 123 5.01 -0.82 5.95
C ALA A 123 5.94 0.24 5.34
N VAL A 124 6.60 1.02 6.19
CA VAL A 124 7.58 2.02 5.75
C VAL A 124 8.92 1.67 6.35
N CYS A 125 9.94 1.65 5.50
CA CYS A 125 11.31 1.37 5.87
C CYS A 125 12.19 2.56 5.52
N MET A 126 13.15 2.86 6.40
CA MET A 126 14.14 3.90 6.24
C MET A 126 15.53 3.29 6.34
N THR A 127 16.40 3.68 5.42
CA THR A 127 17.83 3.36 5.48
C THR A 127 18.63 4.66 5.42
N ASP A 128 19.55 4.80 6.38
CA ASP A 128 20.52 5.89 6.38
C ASP A 128 21.74 5.42 5.59
N THR A 129 21.90 5.96 4.38
CA THR A 129 22.97 5.54 3.47
C THR A 129 24.33 6.16 3.82
N ILE A 130 24.36 7.23 4.64
CA ILE A 130 25.61 7.89 5.06
C ILE A 130 26.28 7.06 6.16
N ASN A 131 25.52 6.66 7.18
CA ASN A 131 26.05 5.92 8.32
C ASN A 131 26.04 4.39 8.11
N LYS A 132 25.68 3.92 6.91
CA LYS A 132 25.48 2.48 6.59
C LYS A 132 24.67 1.74 7.67
N LYS A 133 23.66 2.40 8.24
CA LYS A 133 22.87 1.80 9.33
C LYS A 133 21.91 0.75 8.78
N SER A 134 21.61 -0.24 9.61
CA SER A 134 20.58 -1.24 9.36
C SER A 134 19.25 -0.56 9.02
N GLN A 135 18.57 -1.09 8.01
CA GLN A 135 17.22 -0.68 7.63
C GLN A 135 16.28 -0.75 8.83
N LYS A 136 15.57 0.33 9.12
CA LYS A 136 14.52 0.38 10.15
C LYS A 136 13.17 0.37 9.47
N CYS A 137 12.32 -0.59 9.82
CA CYS A 137 10.99 -0.74 9.24
C CYS A 137 9.91 -0.66 10.32
N THR A 138 8.73 -0.16 9.97
CA THR A 138 7.56 -0.19 10.87
C THR A 138 7.02 -1.59 11.10
N ARG A 139 7.36 -2.54 10.23
CA ARG A 139 7.03 -3.96 10.35
C ARG A 139 8.26 -4.83 10.13
N PHE A 140 8.36 -5.90 10.91
CA PHE A 140 9.49 -6.86 10.84
C PHE A 140 9.43 -7.80 9.62
N ASN A 141 8.22 -8.13 9.14
CA ASN A 141 8.04 -9.06 8.03
C ASN A 141 7.42 -8.35 6.83
N ILE A 142 8.27 -7.95 5.88
CA ILE A 142 7.91 -7.27 4.63
C ILE A 142 7.92 -8.20 3.41
N THR A 143 8.27 -9.50 3.55
CA THR A 143 8.45 -10.41 2.40
C THR A 143 7.16 -10.66 1.62
N SER A 144 6.00 -10.55 2.28
CA SER A 144 4.69 -10.69 1.65
C SER A 144 4.08 -9.37 1.15
N PHE A 145 4.85 -8.29 1.15
CA PHE A 145 4.39 -6.97 0.71
C PHE A 145 4.94 -6.64 -0.68
N ASP A 146 4.12 -5.97 -1.48
CA ASP A 146 4.52 -5.42 -2.76
C ASP A 146 5.21 -4.05 -2.52
N PRO A 147 6.40 -3.81 -3.09
CA PRO A 147 7.05 -2.50 -3.01
C PRO A 147 6.26 -1.46 -3.80
N LEU A 148 6.11 -0.26 -3.25
CA LEU A 148 5.49 0.88 -3.95
C LEU A 148 6.42 1.50 -4.99
N PHE A 149 7.73 1.43 -4.77
CA PHE A 149 8.74 1.98 -5.66
C PHE A 149 9.74 0.90 -6.07
N THR A 150 10.14 0.92 -7.34
CA THR A 150 11.22 0.07 -7.86
C THR A 150 12.58 0.48 -7.29
N GLU A 151 12.74 1.78 -7.02
CA GLU A 151 13.95 2.37 -6.46
C GLU A 151 13.62 3.12 -5.15
N PRO A 152 14.58 3.20 -4.21
CA PRO A 152 14.36 3.90 -2.96
C PRO A 152 14.02 5.38 -3.17
N TYR A 153 12.99 5.86 -2.47
CA TYR A 153 12.61 7.26 -2.50
C TYR A 153 13.60 8.08 -1.67
N ILE A 154 14.36 8.96 -2.33
CA ILE A 154 15.38 9.77 -1.68
C ILE A 154 14.74 11.01 -1.08
N VAL A 155 14.87 11.16 0.24
CA VAL A 155 14.47 12.37 0.96
C VAL A 155 15.75 13.14 1.28
N SER A 156 15.95 14.25 0.59
CA SER A 156 17.04 15.23 0.82
C SER A 156 18.45 14.84 0.34
N SER A 157 19.32 15.86 0.34
CA SER A 157 20.77 15.78 0.14
C SER A 157 21.49 14.99 1.26
N THR A 158 20.82 14.74 2.40
CA THR A 158 21.29 13.85 3.48
C THR A 158 21.19 12.36 3.14
N ARG A 159 20.84 11.99 1.90
CA ARG A 159 20.79 10.63 1.36
C ARG A 159 20.05 9.62 2.27
N ILE A 160 18.92 10.04 2.83
CA ILE A 160 18.00 9.11 3.50
C ILE A 160 17.15 8.45 2.40
N THR A 161 17.11 7.12 2.40
CA THR A 161 16.27 6.35 1.48
C THR A 161 15.04 5.81 2.21
N LEU A 162 13.86 6.05 1.64
CA LEU A 162 12.59 5.52 2.09
C LEU A 162 12.09 4.46 1.11
N ASN A 163 11.76 3.30 1.64
CA ASN A 163 11.05 2.25 0.92
C ASN A 163 9.68 2.09 1.56
N ALA A 164 8.63 2.16 0.76
CA ALA A 164 7.28 1.93 1.21
C ALA A 164 6.73 0.67 0.55
N TYR A 165 5.98 -0.09 1.33
CA TYR A 165 5.45 -1.38 0.95
C TYR A 165 3.97 -1.45 1.29
N ILE A 166 3.21 -2.12 0.44
CA ILE A 166 1.78 -2.34 0.63
C ILE A 166 1.44 -3.82 0.52
N LYS A 167 0.45 -4.24 1.29
CA LYS A 167 -0.17 -5.55 1.19
C LYS A 167 -1.65 -5.37 0.96
N ILE A 168 -2.06 -5.63 -0.27
CA ILE A 168 -3.45 -5.57 -0.70
C ILE A 168 -4.09 -6.89 -0.33
N SER A 169 -5.09 -6.85 0.55
CA SER A 169 -5.84 -8.05 0.92
C SER A 169 -6.86 -8.39 -0.18
N GLY A 170 -7.11 -9.70 -0.39
CA GLY A 170 -8.17 -10.14 -1.31
C GLY A 170 -9.56 -9.63 -0.89
N PHE A 171 -9.77 -9.42 0.41
CA PHE A 171 -11.00 -8.82 0.93
C PHE A 171 -11.19 -7.37 0.46
N THR A 172 -10.12 -6.57 0.47
CA THR A 172 -10.13 -5.19 -0.03
C THR A 172 -10.54 -5.14 -1.51
N LEU A 173 -10.03 -6.06 -2.32
CA LEU A 173 -10.39 -6.18 -3.74
C LEU A 173 -11.84 -6.64 -3.93
N GLY A 174 -12.29 -7.62 -3.12
CA GLY A 174 -13.66 -8.11 -3.16
C GLY A 174 -14.70 -7.03 -2.82
N TYR A 175 -14.41 -6.17 -1.83
CA TYR A 175 -15.33 -5.09 -1.46
C TYR A 175 -15.51 -4.03 -2.55
N ARG A 176 -14.48 -3.81 -3.38
CA ARG A 176 -14.54 -2.88 -4.51
C ARG A 176 -15.18 -3.48 -5.76
N MET A 177 -15.51 -4.77 -5.73
CA MET A 177 -16.08 -5.46 -6.86
C MET A 177 -17.52 -4.97 -7.12
N PRO A 178 -17.89 -4.67 -8.38
CA PRO A 178 -19.25 -4.27 -8.71
C PRO A 178 -20.31 -5.28 -8.24
N THR A 179 -21.43 -4.77 -7.72
CA THR A 179 -22.54 -5.59 -7.20
C THR A 179 -23.08 -6.59 -8.24
N SER A 180 -23.02 -6.25 -9.52
CA SER A 180 -23.43 -7.13 -10.62
C SER A 180 -22.67 -8.45 -10.64
N TYR A 181 -21.37 -8.46 -10.31
CA TYR A 181 -20.59 -9.70 -10.25
C TYR A 181 -21.00 -10.59 -9.07
N TRP A 182 -21.31 -10.00 -7.92
CA TRP A 182 -21.84 -10.73 -6.77
C TRP A 182 -23.18 -11.39 -7.11
N VAL A 183 -24.09 -10.65 -7.77
CA VAL A 183 -25.37 -11.19 -8.24
C VAL A 183 -25.16 -12.34 -9.23
N ALA A 184 -24.24 -12.20 -10.18
CA ALA A 184 -23.93 -13.25 -11.15
C ALA A 184 -23.37 -14.52 -10.48
N LEU A 185 -22.48 -14.37 -9.50
CA LEU A 185 -21.92 -15.49 -8.74
C LEU A 185 -23.01 -16.23 -7.95
N VAL A 186 -23.85 -15.49 -7.21
CA VAL A 186 -24.95 -16.07 -6.45
C VAL A 186 -25.94 -16.78 -7.39
N GLY A 187 -26.30 -16.14 -8.50
CA GLY A 187 -27.17 -16.73 -9.51
C GLY A 187 -26.60 -18.04 -10.08
N TRP A 188 -25.30 -18.09 -10.35
CA TRP A 188 -24.63 -19.31 -10.82
C TRP A 188 -24.63 -20.43 -9.79
N VAL A 189 -24.38 -20.10 -8.51
CA VAL A 189 -24.41 -21.08 -7.42
C VAL A 189 -25.83 -21.68 -7.27
N LEU A 190 -26.87 -20.84 -7.27
CA LEU A 190 -28.25 -21.31 -7.18
C LEU A 190 -28.65 -22.17 -8.38
N PHE A 191 -28.20 -21.80 -9.58
CA PHE A 191 -28.45 -22.57 -10.79
C PHE A 191 -27.82 -23.97 -10.73
N THR A 192 -26.55 -24.06 -10.33
CA THR A 192 -25.84 -25.36 -10.24
C THR A 192 -26.43 -26.26 -9.15
N LEU A 193 -26.82 -25.69 -8.00
CA LEU A 193 -27.52 -26.42 -6.94
C LEU A 193 -28.87 -26.97 -7.42
N SER A 194 -29.64 -26.17 -8.15
CA SER A 194 -30.95 -26.57 -8.68
C SER A 194 -30.82 -27.72 -9.68
N MET A 195 -29.86 -27.64 -10.61
CA MET A 195 -29.57 -28.71 -11.56
C MET A 195 -29.07 -29.98 -10.89
N GLY A 196 -28.18 -29.86 -9.90
CA GLY A 196 -27.68 -31.00 -9.11
C GLY A 196 -28.82 -31.71 -8.37
N TYR A 197 -29.70 -30.95 -7.73
CA TYR A 197 -30.86 -31.50 -7.03
C TYR A 197 -31.83 -32.20 -7.99
N ALA A 198 -32.12 -31.61 -9.15
CA ALA A 198 -32.97 -32.22 -10.17
C ALA A 198 -32.37 -33.53 -10.71
N TRP A 199 -31.05 -33.54 -10.98
CA TRP A 199 -30.34 -34.73 -11.45
C TRP A 199 -30.37 -35.86 -10.42
N ASP A 200 -30.12 -35.56 -9.15
CA ASP A 200 -30.17 -36.55 -8.08
C ASP A 200 -31.56 -37.15 -7.93
N ASN A 201 -32.61 -36.34 -8.08
CA ASN A 201 -33.98 -36.82 -8.03
C ASN A 201 -34.31 -37.75 -9.21
N LEU A 202 -33.89 -37.38 -10.44
CA LEU A 202 -34.01 -38.25 -11.62
C LEU A 202 -33.26 -39.57 -11.44
N LYS A 203 -32.05 -39.53 -10.89
CA LYS A 203 -31.21 -40.71 -10.64
C LYS A 203 -31.76 -41.62 -9.53
N LYS A 204 -32.46 -41.06 -8.54
CA LYS A 204 -33.19 -41.86 -7.54
C LYS A 204 -34.40 -42.54 -8.17
N ARG A 205 -35.17 -41.82 -8.99
CA ARG A 205 -36.34 -42.35 -9.69
C ARG A 205 -35.97 -43.48 -10.66
N SER A 206 -34.90 -43.32 -11.44
CA SER A 206 -34.45 -44.38 -12.36
C SER A 206 -34.01 -45.66 -11.64
N ARG A 207 -33.28 -45.53 -10.52
CA ARG A 207 -32.89 -46.67 -9.67
C ARG A 207 -34.10 -47.39 -9.04
N SER A 208 -35.10 -46.63 -8.60
CA SER A 208 -36.34 -47.21 -8.09
C SER A 208 -37.08 -47.99 -9.18
N LEU A 209 -37.17 -47.44 -10.39
CA LEU A 209 -37.86 -48.07 -11.52
C LEU A 209 -37.15 -49.36 -11.97
N SER A 210 -35.82 -49.35 -12.01
CA SER A 210 -35.03 -50.55 -12.36
C SER A 210 -35.19 -51.69 -11.36
N MET A 211 -35.30 -51.37 -10.06
CA MET A 211 -35.56 -52.38 -9.02
C MET A 211 -36.96 -53.01 -9.17
N ILE A 212 -37.97 -52.22 -9.53
CA ILE A 212 -39.34 -52.71 -9.76
C ILE A 212 -39.36 -53.66 -10.96
N LEU A 213 -38.80 -53.24 -12.10
CA LEU A 213 -38.73 -54.07 -13.31
C LEU A 213 -37.95 -55.37 -13.10
N GLN A 214 -36.89 -55.36 -12.28
CA GLN A 214 -36.14 -56.58 -11.98
C GLN A 214 -36.97 -57.55 -11.13
N LYS A 215 -37.72 -57.06 -10.12
CA LYS A 215 -38.62 -57.90 -9.31
C LYS A 215 -39.70 -58.55 -10.16
N GLU A 216 -40.32 -57.78 -11.05
CA GLU A 216 -41.38 -58.27 -11.94
C GLU A 216 -40.85 -59.35 -12.90
N LYS A 217 -39.65 -59.15 -13.45
CA LYS A 217 -38.98 -60.12 -14.35
C LYS A 217 -38.60 -61.44 -13.64
N ILE A 218 -38.27 -61.40 -12.35
CA ILE A 218 -38.01 -62.61 -11.55
C ILE A 218 -39.31 -63.37 -11.30
N HIS A 219 -40.40 -62.66 -10.98
CA HIS A 219 -41.70 -63.26 -10.72
C HIS A 219 -42.26 -63.98 -11.95
N CYS A 220 -42.14 -63.40 -13.15
CA CYS A 220 -42.55 -64.05 -14.41
C CYS A 220 -41.70 -65.27 -14.80
N LYS A 221 -40.53 -65.49 -14.19
CA LYS A 221 -39.66 -66.64 -14.49
C LYS A 221 -39.94 -67.86 -13.61
N MET A 222 -40.71 -67.68 -12.53
CA MET A 222 -41.05 -68.71 -11.54
C MET A 222 -42.49 -69.24 -11.69
N SER A 223 -43.29 -68.63 -12.56
CA SER A 223 -44.62 -69.11 -12.97
C SER A 223 -44.54 -69.86 -14.30
#